data_AF-A0A1M3NVA6-F1
#
_entry.id   AF-A0A1M3NVA6-F1
#
_cell.length_a   1.000
_cell.length_b   1.000
_cell.length_c   1.000
_cell.angle_alpha   90.00
_cell.angle_beta   90.00
_cell.angle_gamma   90.00
#
_symmetry.space_group_name_H-M   'P 1'
#
loop_
_entity.id
_entity.type
_entity.pdbx_description
1 polymer ?
#
loop_
_entity_poly.entity_id
_entity_poly.type
_entity_poly.pdbx_seq_one_letter_code
_entity_poly.pdbx_strand_id
1 'polypeptide(L)'
;MSFIASDAFRSLFKEGMLLVEDAASYLDGKGRTESKLLGRGAALSYAGESMRLTTRLMQIASWLLLQRAVAEGELSSAQATREKHKVNLRAEMQANPLDAFEELPLGLRDLIARSLRLQARILHLDQLLAGKQDAPPDSSPVAAQVELLRSAFLRQ
;
A
#
# COMPACT_ATOMS: atom_id res chain seq x y z
N MET A 1 2.78 -22.34 0.36
CA MET A 1 3.96 -21.47 0.12
C MET A 1 3.57 -20.04 0.45
N SER A 2 4.19 -19.45 1.48
CA SER A 2 3.88 -18.10 1.96
C SER A 2 4.28 -17.07 0.91
N PHE A 3 3.32 -16.33 0.37
CA PHE A 3 3.54 -15.32 -0.69
C PHE A 3 4.38 -14.12 -0.20
N ILE A 4 4.56 -13.98 1.11
CA ILE A 4 5.40 -12.94 1.73
C ILE A 4 6.90 -13.23 1.49
N ALA A 5 7.25 -14.49 1.19
CA ALA A 5 8.60 -14.87 0.74
C ALA A 5 8.81 -14.71 -0.79
N SER A 6 7.82 -14.21 -1.53
CA SER A 6 7.88 -14.13 -3.00
C SER A 6 8.74 -12.96 -3.51
N ASP A 7 9.30 -13.13 -4.71
CA ASP A 7 10.04 -12.08 -5.43
C ASP A 7 9.19 -10.82 -5.67
N ALA A 8 7.88 -10.98 -5.80
CA ALA A 8 6.94 -9.87 -5.96
C ALA A 8 6.95 -8.94 -4.73
N PHE A 9 6.97 -9.49 -3.51
CA PHE A 9 7.07 -8.68 -2.28
C PHE A 9 8.43 -7.98 -2.19
N ARG A 10 9.54 -8.68 -2.50
CA ARG A 10 10.89 -8.08 -2.48
C ARG A 10 11.00 -6.90 -3.45
N SER A 11 10.42 -7.04 -4.65
CA SER A 11 10.36 -5.95 -5.63
C SER A 11 9.55 -4.76 -5.12
N LEU A 12 8.36 -5.01 -4.56
CA LEU A 12 7.48 -3.98 -4.00
C LEU A 12 8.13 -3.25 -2.81
N PHE A 13 8.81 -4.00 -1.94
CA PHE A 13 9.55 -3.46 -0.79
C PHE A 13 10.67 -2.52 -1.26
N LYS A 14 11.49 -2.98 -2.21
CA LYS A 14 12.57 -2.16 -2.79
C LYS A 14 12.02 -0.90 -3.45
N GLU A 15 10.97 -1.04 -4.24
CA GLU A 15 10.29 0.10 -4.89
C GLU A 15 9.78 1.12 -3.87
N GLY A 16 9.15 0.66 -2.79
CA GLY A 16 8.67 1.52 -1.72
C GLY A 16 9.78 2.26 -0.99
N MET A 17 10.86 1.58 -0.62
CA MET A 17 12.00 2.22 0.05
C MET A 17 12.70 3.23 -0.86
N LEU A 18 12.89 2.90 -2.14
CA LEU A 18 13.46 3.84 -3.12
C LEU A 18 12.57 5.08 -3.29
N LEU A 19 11.24 4.92 -3.32
CA LEU A 19 10.35 6.06 -3.44
C LEU A 19 10.37 6.97 -2.19
N VAL A 20 10.54 6.40 -1.00
CA VAL A 20 10.75 7.16 0.25
C VAL A 20 12.04 7.98 0.16
N GLU A 21 13.13 7.37 -0.30
CA GLU A 21 14.42 8.04 -0.49
C GLU A 21 14.35 9.14 -1.54
N ASP A 22 13.77 8.87 -2.71
CA ASP A 22 13.56 9.84 -3.79
C ASP A 22 12.77 11.06 -3.29
N ALA A 23 11.71 10.82 -2.53
CA ALA A 23 10.87 11.88 -1.98
C ALA A 23 11.63 12.72 -0.95
N ALA A 24 12.37 12.09 -0.03
CA ALA A 24 13.20 12.81 0.94
C ALA A 24 14.25 13.69 0.25
N SER A 25 15.00 13.11 -0.69
CA SER A 25 16.03 13.81 -1.48
C SER A 25 15.46 14.99 -2.26
N TYR A 26 14.30 14.82 -2.88
CA TYR A 26 13.61 15.89 -3.58
C TYR A 26 13.14 16.99 -2.62
N LEU A 27 12.43 16.66 -1.54
CA LEU A 27 11.84 17.64 -0.62
C LEU A 27 12.91 18.45 0.13
N ASP A 28 14.05 17.84 0.47
CA ASP A 28 15.16 18.52 1.14
C ASP A 28 16.08 19.29 0.19
N GLY A 29 16.13 18.89 -1.08
CA GLY A 29 16.94 19.51 -2.12
C GLY A 29 16.12 20.34 -3.10
N LYS A 30 15.93 19.80 -4.30
CA LYS A 30 15.37 20.50 -5.47
C LYS A 30 13.98 21.07 -5.21
N GLY A 31 13.10 20.33 -4.54
CA GLY A 31 11.74 20.73 -4.22
C GLY A 31 11.69 21.99 -3.36
N ARG A 32 12.62 22.15 -2.41
CA ARG A 32 12.73 23.38 -1.59
C ARG A 32 13.09 24.61 -2.43
N THR A 33 13.89 24.44 -3.48
CA THR A 33 14.23 25.53 -4.40
C THR A 33 13.05 25.85 -5.32
N GLU A 34 12.41 24.82 -5.87
CA GLU A 34 11.23 24.98 -6.73
C GLU A 34 10.05 25.63 -5.97
N SER A 35 9.82 25.26 -4.70
CA SER A 35 8.73 25.81 -3.89
C SER A 35 8.88 27.31 -3.61
N LYS A 36 10.11 27.82 -3.55
CA LYS A 36 10.39 29.25 -3.34
C LYS A 36 10.06 30.12 -4.55
N LEU A 37 9.99 29.53 -5.74
CA LEU A 37 9.68 30.22 -7.00
C LEU A 37 8.17 30.28 -7.27
N LEU A 38 7.36 29.56 -6.47
CA LEU A 38 5.92 29.50 -6.63
C LEU A 38 5.23 30.77 -6.12
N GLY A 39 4.14 31.15 -6.77
CA GLY A 39 3.20 32.13 -6.24
C GLY A 39 2.53 31.63 -4.95
N ARG A 40 1.91 32.53 -4.17
CA ARG A 40 1.33 32.22 -2.85
C ARG A 40 0.33 31.04 -2.88
N GLY A 41 -0.52 30.96 -3.90
CA GLY A 41 -1.48 29.86 -4.07
C GLY A 41 -0.79 28.51 -4.29
N ALA A 42 0.06 28.43 -5.32
CA ALA A 42 0.83 27.23 -5.63
C ALA A 42 1.76 26.79 -4.48
N ALA A 43 2.34 27.73 -3.71
CA ALA A 43 3.16 27.42 -2.55
C ALA A 43 2.36 26.75 -1.41
N LEU A 44 1.12 27.18 -1.17
CA LEU A 44 0.22 26.54 -0.20
C LEU A 44 -0.16 25.13 -0.66
N SER A 45 -0.47 24.96 -1.96
CA SER A 45 -0.74 23.66 -2.56
C SER A 45 0.46 22.73 -2.46
N TYR A 46 1.67 23.22 -2.73
CA TYR A 46 2.92 22.48 -2.57
C TYR A 46 3.08 21.99 -1.12
N ALA A 47 2.89 22.85 -0.13
CA ALA A 47 3.00 22.48 1.28
C ALA A 47 1.99 21.38 1.65
N GLY A 48 0.72 21.52 1.25
CA GLY A 48 -0.32 20.52 1.51
C GLY A 48 -0.04 19.18 0.84
N GLU A 49 0.36 19.18 -0.43
CA GLU A 49 0.65 17.95 -1.18
C GLU A 49 1.94 17.27 -0.72
N SER A 50 2.96 18.04 -0.34
CA SER A 50 4.20 17.47 0.20
C SER A 50 3.97 16.76 1.53
N MET A 51 3.11 17.29 2.40
CA MET A 51 2.72 16.63 3.65
C MET A 51 1.88 15.38 3.40
N ARG A 52 0.93 15.41 2.46
CA ARG A 52 0.17 14.22 2.05
C ARG A 52 1.07 13.13 1.47
N LEU A 53 2.04 13.52 0.64
CA LEU A 53 3.02 12.60 0.08
C LEU A 53 3.81 11.91 1.20
N THR A 54 4.35 12.67 2.17
CA THR A 54 5.15 12.08 3.26
C THR A 54 4.31 11.19 4.17
N THR A 55 3.09 11.59 4.52
CA THR A 55 2.18 10.73 5.30
C THR A 55 1.87 9.43 4.57
N ARG A 56 1.53 9.49 3.28
CA ARG A 56 1.27 8.29 2.46
C ARG A 56 2.50 7.38 2.39
N LEU A 57 3.68 7.94 2.16
CA LEU A 57 4.92 7.16 2.10
C LEU A 57 5.25 6.52 3.44
N MET A 58 5.00 7.21 4.56
CA MET A 58 5.16 6.64 5.90
C MET A 58 4.21 5.47 6.14
N GLN A 59 2.95 5.58 5.73
CA GLN A 59 1.96 4.49 5.82
C GLN A 59 2.38 3.28 4.98
N ILE A 60 2.82 3.53 3.75
CA ILE A 60 3.36 2.50 2.85
C ILE A 60 4.57 1.81 3.50
N ALA A 61 5.54 2.57 4.00
CA ALA A 61 6.74 2.05 4.64
C ALA A 61 6.41 1.20 5.87
N SER A 62 5.50 1.69 6.72
CA SER A 62 5.03 0.98 7.91
C SER A 62 4.40 -0.36 7.54
N TRP A 63 3.54 -0.40 6.51
CA TRP A 63 2.95 -1.65 6.05
C TRP A 63 3.99 -2.61 5.48
N LEU A 64 4.92 -2.13 4.66
CA LEU A 64 5.99 -2.94 4.07
C LEU A 64 6.90 -3.55 5.15
N LEU A 65 7.27 -2.77 6.18
CA LEU A 65 8.08 -3.26 7.30
C LEU A 65 7.34 -4.30 8.13
N LEU A 66 6.04 -4.09 8.39
CA LEU A 66 5.20 -5.07 9.08
C LEU A 66 5.16 -6.40 8.33
N GLN A 67 4.96 -6.37 7.01
CA GLN A 67 4.96 -7.60 6.21
C GLN A 67 6.33 -8.28 6.20
N ARG A 68 7.43 -7.52 6.18
CA ARG A 68 8.79 -8.09 6.25
C ARG A 68 9.00 -8.85 7.56
N ALA A 69 8.63 -8.26 8.69
CA ALA A 69 8.78 -8.89 10.00
C ALA A 69 7.94 -10.19 10.12
N VAL A 70 6.78 -10.26 9.46
CA VAL A 70 6.01 -11.51 9.34
C VAL A 70 6.72 -12.53 8.46
N ALA A 71 7.33 -12.09 7.36
CA ALA A 71 8.11 -12.95 6.45
C ALA A 71 9.31 -13.59 7.15
N GLU A 72 9.98 -12.82 8.00
CA GLU A 72 11.16 -13.20 8.77
C GLU A 72 10.80 -14.06 10.01
N GLY A 73 9.50 -14.22 10.30
CA GLY A 73 9.03 -14.98 11.45
C GLY A 73 9.15 -14.26 12.79
N GLU A 74 9.52 -12.97 12.78
CA GLU A 74 9.61 -12.12 13.97
C GLU A 74 8.21 -11.84 14.57
N LEU A 75 7.18 -11.84 13.71
CA LEU A 75 5.78 -11.65 14.10
C LEU A 75 4.91 -12.80 13.62
N SER A 76 4.07 -13.33 14.52
CA SER A 76 3.02 -14.27 14.12
C SER A 76 1.95 -13.57 13.27
N SER A 77 1.29 -14.33 12.39
CA SER A 77 0.21 -13.78 11.54
C SER A 77 -0.93 -13.14 12.36
N ALA A 78 -1.22 -13.63 13.56
CA ALA A 78 -2.24 -13.07 14.44
C ALA A 78 -1.83 -11.72 15.05
N GLN A 79 -0.54 -11.56 15.40
CA GLN A 79 0.00 -10.28 15.86
C GLN A 79 0.03 -9.25 14.72
N ALA A 80 0.38 -9.70 13.51
CA ALA A 80 0.40 -8.85 12.33
C ALA A 80 -0.98 -8.24 12.02
N THR A 81 -2.06 -9.02 12.11
CA THR A 81 -3.42 -8.50 11.89
C THR A 81 -3.77 -7.39 12.90
N ARG A 82 -3.39 -7.56 14.17
CA ARG A 82 -3.63 -6.53 15.21
C ARG A 82 -2.84 -5.24 14.96
N GLU A 83 -1.56 -5.37 14.56
CA GLU A 83 -0.74 -4.20 14.23
C GLU A 83 -1.19 -3.53 12.93
N LYS A 84 -1.66 -4.31 11.95
CA LYS A 84 -2.19 -3.81 10.68
C LYS A 84 -3.42 -2.91 10.87
N HIS A 85 -4.29 -3.19 11.84
CA HIS A 85 -5.42 -2.30 12.16
C HIS A 85 -5.00 -0.89 12.60
N LYS A 86 -3.76 -0.72 13.06
CA LYS A 86 -3.20 0.60 13.42
C LYS A 86 -2.65 1.35 12.19
N VAL A 87 -2.36 0.65 11.09
CA VAL A 87 -1.83 1.23 9.85
C VAL A 87 -2.99 1.56 8.91
N ASN A 88 -3.47 2.81 8.96
CA ASN A 88 -4.57 3.25 8.11
C ASN A 88 -4.07 3.66 6.71
N LEU A 89 -3.90 2.67 5.82
CA LEU A 89 -3.53 2.87 4.41
C LEU A 89 -4.58 3.63 3.57
N ARG A 90 -5.76 3.93 4.12
CA ARG A 90 -6.86 4.61 3.43
C ARG A 90 -7.09 6.04 3.91
N ALA A 91 -6.27 6.54 4.83
CA ALA A 91 -6.58 7.75 5.59
C ALA A 91 -6.61 9.05 4.77
N GLU A 92 -6.04 9.11 3.56
CA GLU A 92 -5.90 10.38 2.84
C GLU A 92 -6.32 10.27 1.36
N MET A 93 -7.59 10.58 1.10
CA MET A 93 -8.17 10.68 -0.25
C MET A 93 -8.78 12.06 -0.55
N GLN A 94 -8.51 13.10 0.24
CA GLN A 94 -8.95 14.45 -0.13
C GLN A 94 -7.99 15.01 -1.18
N ALA A 95 -8.41 14.92 -2.45
CA ALA A 95 -7.71 15.50 -3.58
C ALA A 95 -7.88 17.02 -3.58
N ASN A 96 -6.81 17.76 -3.89
CA ASN A 96 -6.91 19.17 -4.23
C ASN A 96 -7.67 19.35 -5.56
N PRO A 97 -8.25 20.55 -5.81
CA PRO A 97 -8.76 20.93 -7.13
C PRO A 97 -7.69 20.71 -8.21
N LEU A 98 -8.08 20.18 -9.39
CA LEU A 98 -7.16 19.83 -10.48
C LEU A 98 -6.25 20.98 -10.89
N ASP A 99 -6.78 22.22 -10.93
CA ASP A 99 -6.03 23.42 -11.30
C ASP A 99 -4.84 23.66 -10.36
N ALA A 100 -5.03 23.45 -9.06
CA ALA A 100 -3.98 23.62 -8.06
C ALA A 100 -2.90 22.52 -8.13
N PHE A 101 -3.22 21.38 -8.75
CA PHE A 101 -2.27 20.29 -8.97
C PHE A 101 -1.38 20.57 -10.19
N GLU A 102 -1.91 21.16 -11.25
CA GLU A 102 -1.14 21.46 -12.47
C GLU A 102 -0.05 22.53 -12.26
N GLU A 103 -0.28 23.46 -11.34
CA GLU A 103 0.68 24.48 -10.93
C GLU A 103 1.87 23.93 -10.12
N LEU A 104 1.82 22.66 -9.70
CA LEU A 104 2.89 22.05 -8.91
C LEU A 104 4.11 21.72 -9.78
N PRO A 105 5.32 21.80 -9.20
CA PRO A 105 6.53 21.36 -9.86
C PRO A 105 6.42 19.91 -10.35
N LEU A 106 6.98 19.64 -11.54
CA LEU A 106 6.91 18.32 -12.16
C LEU A 106 7.49 17.21 -11.27
N GLY A 107 8.56 17.50 -10.52
CA GLY A 107 9.16 16.53 -9.60
C GLY A 107 8.20 16.08 -8.50
N LEU A 108 7.49 17.03 -7.88
CA LEU A 108 6.48 16.71 -6.86
C LEU A 108 5.31 15.90 -7.47
N ARG A 109 4.82 16.30 -8.65
CA ARG A 109 3.74 15.58 -9.33
C ARG A 109 4.10 14.13 -9.66
N ASP A 110 5.33 13.87 -10.12
CA ASP A 110 5.80 12.51 -10.40
C ASP A 110 5.84 11.66 -9.13
N LEU A 111 6.40 12.19 -8.03
CA LEU A 111 6.42 11.50 -6.73
C LEU A 111 5.02 11.16 -6.21
N ILE A 112 4.07 12.10 -6.35
CA ILE A 112 2.67 11.87 -5.99
C ILE A 112 2.07 10.75 -6.84
N ALA A 113 2.26 10.79 -8.16
CA ALA A 113 1.72 9.77 -9.06
C ALA A 113 2.32 8.38 -8.78
N ARG A 114 3.63 8.30 -8.54
CA ARG A 114 4.32 7.06 -8.15
C ARG A 114 3.80 6.52 -6.82
N SER A 115 3.62 7.39 -5.82
CA SER A 115 3.11 6.97 -4.50
C SER A 115 1.66 6.48 -4.55
N LEU A 116 0.79 7.10 -5.36
CA LEU A 116 -0.58 6.63 -5.60
C LEU A 116 -0.61 5.25 -6.23
N ARG A 117 0.18 5.02 -7.28
CA ARG A 117 0.27 3.72 -7.96
C ARG A 117 0.75 2.63 -7.00
N LEU A 118 1.76 2.95 -6.19
CA LEU A 118 2.30 2.02 -5.20
C LEU A 118 1.26 1.71 -4.11
N GLN A 119 0.58 2.72 -3.57
CA GLN A 119 -0.50 2.56 -2.59
C GLN A 119 -1.62 1.66 -3.14
N ALA A 120 -2.06 1.88 -4.38
CA ALA A 120 -3.10 1.06 -5.02
C ALA A 120 -2.69 -0.41 -5.14
N ARG A 121 -1.43 -0.68 -5.53
CA ARG A 121 -0.88 -2.05 -5.59
C ARG A 121 -0.82 -2.71 -4.22
N ILE A 122 -0.40 -1.97 -3.19
CA ILE A 122 -0.37 -2.44 -1.81
C ILE A 122 -1.79 -2.75 -1.32
N LEU A 123 -2.76 -1.86 -1.55
CA LEU A 123 -4.15 -2.09 -1.16
C LEU A 123 -4.75 -3.32 -1.85
N HIS A 124 -4.45 -3.53 -3.12
CA HIS A 124 -4.88 -4.72 -3.85
C HIS A 124 -4.26 -5.99 -3.26
N LEU A 125 -2.95 -5.98 -3.00
CA LEU A 125 -2.26 -7.10 -2.35
C LEU A 125 -2.82 -7.38 -0.96
N ASP A 126 -3.12 -6.32 -0.20
CA ASP A 126 -3.68 -6.41 1.14
C ASP A 126 -5.04 -7.10 1.16
N GLN A 127 -5.91 -6.80 0.18
CA GLN A 127 -7.19 -7.47 0.00
C GLN A 127 -7.03 -8.95 -0.36
N LEU A 128 -6.07 -9.29 -1.23
CA LEU A 128 -5.79 -10.69 -1.58
C LEU A 128 -5.27 -11.51 -0.38
N LEU A 129 -4.50 -10.89 0.50
CA LEU A 129 -4.00 -11.52 1.72
C LEU A 129 -5.12 -11.70 2.75
N ALA A 130 -5.99 -10.70 2.93
CA ALA A 130 -7.15 -10.80 3.82
C ALA A 130 -8.15 -11.86 3.34
N GLY A 131 -8.48 -11.88 2.04
CA GLY A 131 -9.39 -12.88 1.48
C GLY A 131 -8.88 -14.32 1.54
N LYS A 132 -7.56 -14.53 1.65
CA LYS A 132 -6.97 -15.85 1.94
C LYS A 132 -7.10 -16.27 3.40
N GLN A 133 -7.24 -15.32 4.33
CA GLN A 133 -7.37 -15.59 5.76
C GLN A 133 -8.81 -15.90 6.17
N ASP A 134 -9.81 -15.35 5.45
CA ASP A 134 -11.24 -15.58 5.70
C ASP A 134 -11.82 -16.83 5.02
N ALA A 135 -11.02 -17.56 4.22
CA ALA A 135 -11.44 -18.84 3.68
C ALA A 135 -11.36 -19.91 4.79
N PRO A 136 -12.48 -20.51 5.24
CA PRO A 136 -12.43 -21.59 6.22
C PRO A 136 -11.63 -22.77 5.63
N PRO A 137 -10.72 -23.38 6.41
CA PRO A 137 -9.74 -24.35 5.90
C PRO A 137 -10.32 -25.63 5.27
N ASP A 138 -11.62 -25.89 5.37
CA ASP A 138 -12.23 -27.17 4.96
C ASP A 138 -13.30 -27.09 3.85
N SER A 139 -13.45 -25.97 3.16
CA SER A 139 -14.33 -25.92 2.00
C SER A 139 -13.55 -25.92 0.69
N SER A 140 -12.84 -27.03 0.44
CA SER A 140 -12.53 -27.37 -0.94
C SER A 140 -13.86 -27.50 -1.69
N PRO A 141 -14.11 -26.72 -2.76
CA PRO A 141 -15.35 -26.84 -3.53
C PRO A 141 -15.55 -28.25 -4.10
N VAL A 142 -14.46 -29.02 -4.24
CA VAL A 142 -14.48 -30.44 -4.59
C VAL A 142 -14.97 -31.31 -3.42
N ALA A 143 -14.62 -31.00 -2.17
CA ALA A 143 -15.11 -31.75 -1.01
C ALA A 143 -16.63 -31.60 -0.85
N ALA A 144 -17.17 -30.41 -1.08
CA ALA A 144 -18.62 -30.19 -1.11
C ALA A 144 -19.31 -30.97 -2.23
N GLN A 145 -18.70 -31.07 -3.41
CA GLN A 145 -19.24 -31.87 -4.53
C GLN A 145 -19.16 -33.39 -4.28
N VAL A 146 -18.11 -33.87 -3.61
CA VAL A 146 -17.97 -35.29 -3.25
C VAL A 146 -19.00 -35.71 -2.19
N GLU A 147 -19.31 -34.84 -1.22
CA GLU A 147 -20.34 -35.11 -0.20
C GLU A 147 -21.75 -35.14 -0.81
N LEU A 148 -22.01 -34.28 -1.80
CA LEU A 148 -23.28 -34.24 -2.53
C LEU A 148 -23.46 -35.49 -3.41
N LEU A 149 -22.37 -36.00 -4.01
CA LEU A 149 -22.39 -37.29 -4.71
C LEU A 149 -22.62 -38.46 -3.74
N ARG A 150 -21.92 -38.50 -2.60
CA ARG A 150 -22.09 -39.58 -1.60
C ARG A 150 -23.51 -39.66 -1.06
N SER A 151 -24.13 -38.52 -0.77
CA SER A 151 -25.51 -38.46 -0.28
C SER A 151 -26.56 -38.86 -1.33
N ALA A 152 -26.27 -38.70 -2.63
CA ALA A 152 -27.14 -39.14 -3.71
C ALA A 152 -27.07 -40.67 -3.95
N PHE A 153 -25.93 -41.30 -3.71
CA PHE A 153 -25.74 -42.75 -3.91
C PHE A 153 -26.07 -43.62 -2.69
N LEU A 154 -26.29 -43.03 -1.50
CA LEU A 154 -26.71 -43.75 -0.28
C LEU A 154 -28.25 -43.83 -0.11
N ARG A 155 -29.02 -43.39 -1.11
CA ARG A 155 -30.48 -43.42 -1.10
C ARG A 155 -31.02 -44.33 -2.23
N GLN A 156 -30.57 -45.59 -2.25
CA GLN A 156 -31.21 -46.72 -2.94
C GLN A 156 -31.06 -47.99 -2.10
#